data_AF-A0A543NLJ0-F1
#
_entry.id   AF-A0A543NLJ0-F1
#
_cell.length_a   1.000
_cell.length_b   1.000
_cell.length_c   1.000
_cell.angle_alpha   90.00
_cell.angle_beta   90.00
_cell.angle_gamma   90.00
#
_symmetry.space_group_name_H-M   'P 1'
#
loop_
_entity.id
_entity.type
_entity.pdbx_description
1 polymer ?
#
loop_
_entity_poly.entity_id
_entity_poly.type
_entity_poly.pdbx_seq_one_letter_code
_entity_poly.pdbx_strand_id
1 'polypeptide(L)'
;MRVRSASEAGEGAENEDGMAWGPGWAFVLDGATAPPGVDTGCRHGVAWFVRRLTSELQHELASGQRTLPDSLATAITRSAQAHRTSCDLGNPDSPSATVAVARHTDQGTEYLVLADAVALAPGDDTPARAVTDDRLDHLPGGRPYSRELVRACRNAPGGFWVAGTDPKAAYQAVQGTFPGRRFALLTDGCWRLVDYYGHSVPAVADFLDNRGPEALIAWVRAEERRNGVPGGKLHDDATALLAEPGP
;
A
#
# COMPACT_ATOMS: atom_id res chain seq x y z
N MET A 1 -12.76 -17.63 2.67
CA MET A 1 -12.27 -16.53 1.83
C MET A 1 -11.41 -17.13 0.74
N ARG A 2 -11.67 -16.80 -0.52
CA ARG A 2 -10.83 -17.15 -1.67
C ARG A 2 -10.08 -15.90 -2.10
N VAL A 3 -8.81 -16.05 -2.47
CA VAL A 3 -7.95 -14.92 -2.88
C VAL A 3 -7.40 -15.22 -4.27
N ARG A 4 -7.51 -14.23 -5.17
CA ARG A 4 -6.74 -14.12 -6.40
C ARG A 4 -5.74 -12.98 -6.19
N SER A 5 -4.49 -13.15 -6.61
CA SER A 5 -3.45 -12.15 -6.37
C SER A 5 -2.36 -12.20 -7.43
N ALA A 6 -1.79 -11.06 -7.77
CA ALA A 6 -0.63 -10.95 -8.63
C ALA A 6 0.31 -9.85 -8.10
N SER A 7 1.61 -10.05 -8.31
CA SER A 7 2.64 -9.05 -8.03
C SER A 7 3.71 -9.17 -9.11
N GLU A 8 4.07 -8.05 -9.72
CA GLU A 8 5.06 -7.97 -10.78
C GLU A 8 6.04 -6.83 -10.50
N ALA A 9 7.33 -7.14 -10.57
CA ALA A 9 8.38 -6.13 -10.44
C ALA A 9 8.33 -5.14 -11.62
N GLY A 10 8.50 -3.86 -11.34
CA GLY A 10 8.72 -2.81 -12.32
C GLY A 10 10.19 -2.64 -12.67
N GLU A 11 10.59 -1.41 -12.99
CA GLU A 11 11.99 -1.04 -13.16
C GLU A 11 12.65 -0.86 -11.79
N GLY A 12 13.62 -1.71 -11.48
CA GLY A 12 14.30 -1.73 -10.19
C GLY A 12 15.20 -2.95 -10.05
N ALA A 13 15.96 -3.03 -8.96
CA ALA A 13 16.80 -4.19 -8.67
C ALA A 13 16.00 -5.35 -8.07
N GLU A 14 14.97 -5.04 -7.27
CA GLU A 14 14.08 -5.99 -6.60
C GLU A 14 12.66 -5.42 -6.63
N ASN A 15 11.66 -6.29 -6.46
CA ASN A 15 10.29 -5.88 -6.17
C ASN A 15 10.22 -5.44 -4.70
N GLU A 16 9.81 -4.20 -4.47
CA GLU A 16 9.68 -3.60 -3.15
C GLU A 16 8.24 -3.67 -2.60
N ASP A 17 7.31 -4.33 -3.32
CA ASP A 17 5.98 -4.65 -2.81
C ASP A 17 5.99 -5.88 -1.89
N GLY A 18 4.98 -5.94 -1.01
CA GLY A 18 4.68 -7.10 -0.18
C GLY A 18 3.18 -7.38 -0.14
N MET A 19 2.81 -8.64 0.03
CA MET A 19 1.41 -9.02 0.28
C MET A 19 1.33 -10.29 1.12
N ALA A 20 0.28 -10.40 1.92
CA ALA A 20 -0.10 -11.66 2.53
C ALA A 20 -1.60 -11.70 2.82
N TRP A 21 -2.12 -12.91 3.03
CA TRP A 21 -3.50 -13.13 3.42
C TRP A 21 -3.63 -14.37 4.30
N GLY A 22 -4.73 -14.43 5.04
CA GLY A 22 -5.10 -15.56 5.89
C GLY A 22 -6.61 -15.66 6.04
N PRO A 23 -7.12 -16.42 7.03
CA PRO A 23 -8.56 -16.57 7.24
C PRO A 23 -9.24 -15.22 7.56
N GLY A 24 -9.85 -14.60 6.55
CA GLY A 24 -10.62 -13.38 6.70
C GLY A 24 -9.80 -12.10 6.80
N TRP A 25 -8.52 -12.09 6.44
CA TRP A 25 -7.71 -10.87 6.38
C TRP A 25 -6.73 -10.92 5.22
N ALA A 26 -6.38 -9.75 4.68
CA ALA A 26 -5.32 -9.60 3.70
C ALA A 26 -4.70 -8.20 3.78
N PHE A 27 -3.49 -8.05 3.25
CA PHE A 27 -2.86 -6.75 3.09
C PHE A 27 -1.94 -6.71 1.86
N VAL A 28 -1.68 -5.51 1.39
CA VAL A 28 -0.60 -5.16 0.45
C VAL A 28 0.25 -4.05 1.05
N LEU A 29 1.52 -4.03 0.69
CA LEU A 29 2.52 -3.04 1.06
C LEU A 29 3.24 -2.60 -0.21
N ASP A 30 3.57 -1.32 -0.28
CA ASP A 30 4.38 -0.73 -1.34
C ASP A 30 5.59 -0.04 -0.73
N GLY A 31 6.79 -0.45 -1.14
CA GLY A 31 8.02 0.09 -0.62
C GLY A 31 8.36 1.45 -1.21
N ALA A 32 8.54 2.46 -0.36
CA ALA A 32 8.95 3.80 -0.82
C ALA A 32 10.46 3.85 -1.13
N THR A 33 10.85 3.63 -2.39
CA THR A 33 12.24 3.71 -2.84
C THR A 33 12.83 5.10 -2.62
N ALA A 34 13.98 5.17 -1.95
CA ALA A 34 14.73 6.41 -1.83
C ALA A 34 15.38 6.79 -3.18
N PRO A 35 15.32 8.08 -3.60
CA PRO A 35 16.01 8.52 -4.81
C PRO A 35 17.53 8.29 -4.72
N PRO A 36 18.23 8.11 -5.87
CA PRO A 36 19.68 7.95 -5.88
C PRO A 36 20.40 9.10 -5.14
N GLY A 37 21.38 8.71 -4.31
CA GLY A 37 22.21 9.63 -3.53
C GLY A 37 21.59 10.12 -2.21
N VAL A 38 20.40 9.66 -1.84
CA VAL A 38 19.80 9.96 -0.52
C VAL A 38 20.34 8.98 0.53
N ASP A 39 20.90 9.52 1.61
CA ASP A 39 21.25 8.72 2.79
C ASP A 39 19.99 8.46 3.61
N THR A 40 19.57 7.19 3.64
CA THR A 40 18.38 6.75 4.38
C THR A 40 18.66 6.52 5.87
N GLY A 41 19.93 6.59 6.31
CA GLY A 41 20.31 6.21 7.68
C GLY A 41 20.18 4.71 7.95
N CYS A 42 19.82 3.92 6.94
CA CYS A 42 19.64 2.47 7.04
C CYS A 42 20.59 1.74 6.11
N ARG A 43 21.32 0.76 6.63
CA ARG A 43 22.20 -0.10 5.82
C ARG A 43 21.43 -1.14 4.99
N HIS A 44 20.13 -1.25 5.19
CA HIS A 44 19.26 -2.19 4.50
C HIS A 44 18.42 -1.45 3.45
N GLY A 45 18.06 -2.15 2.38
CA GLY A 45 17.16 -1.62 1.34
C GLY A 45 15.68 -1.68 1.74
N VAL A 46 14.83 -1.07 0.92
CA VAL A 46 13.38 -1.02 1.14
C VAL A 46 12.74 -2.40 1.01
N ALA A 47 13.17 -3.22 0.04
CA ALA A 47 12.73 -4.61 -0.08
C ALA A 47 12.99 -5.43 1.21
N TRP A 48 14.11 -5.20 1.93
CA TRP A 48 14.34 -5.83 3.23
C TRP A 48 13.33 -5.37 4.28
N PHE A 49 13.06 -4.06 4.33
CA PHE A 49 12.10 -3.49 5.27
C PHE A 49 10.68 -4.02 5.01
N VAL A 50 10.25 -4.06 3.76
CA VAL A 50 8.92 -4.56 3.35
C VAL A 50 8.76 -6.04 3.71
N ARG A 51 9.78 -6.88 3.46
CA ARG A 51 9.76 -8.30 3.89
C ARG A 51 9.62 -8.43 5.41
N ARG A 52 10.32 -7.58 6.18
CA ARG A 52 10.25 -7.56 7.63
C ARG A 52 8.86 -7.15 8.12
N LEU A 53 8.33 -6.04 7.59
CA LEU A 53 7.01 -5.52 7.93
C LEU A 53 5.90 -6.52 7.57
N THR A 54 6.00 -7.15 6.40
CA THR A 54 5.09 -8.24 5.96
C THR A 54 5.03 -9.34 7.01
N SER A 55 6.19 -9.85 7.46
CA SER A 55 6.24 -10.94 8.43
C SER A 55 5.61 -10.56 9.78
N GLU A 56 5.85 -9.34 10.26
CA GLU A 56 5.31 -8.89 11.54
C GLU A 56 3.81 -8.59 11.46
N LEU A 57 3.35 -7.95 10.38
CA LEU A 57 1.93 -7.66 10.18
C LEU A 57 1.11 -8.95 9.99
N GLN A 58 1.63 -9.92 9.23
CA GLN A 58 1.03 -11.24 9.11
C GLN A 58 0.86 -11.91 10.48
N HIS A 59 1.87 -11.84 11.35
CA HIS A 59 1.78 -12.41 12.69
C HIS A 59 0.69 -11.72 13.53
N GLU A 60 0.63 -10.40 13.53
CA GLU A 60 -0.37 -9.65 14.29
C GLU A 60 -1.80 -9.93 13.78
N LEU A 61 -2.01 -9.95 12.46
CA LEU A 61 -3.32 -10.23 11.87
C LEU A 61 -3.76 -11.69 12.07
N ALA A 62 -2.84 -12.65 12.00
CA ALA A 62 -3.13 -14.06 12.27
C ALA A 62 -3.56 -14.30 13.72
N SER A 63 -3.09 -13.49 14.68
CA SER A 63 -3.51 -13.59 16.08
C SER A 63 -4.97 -13.15 16.28
N GLY A 64 -5.44 -12.19 15.48
CA GLY A 64 -6.80 -11.62 15.58
C GLY A 64 -7.10 -10.85 16.88
N GLN A 65 -6.09 -10.57 17.71
CA GLN A 65 -6.29 -10.03 19.07
C GLN A 65 -6.44 -8.50 19.13
N ARG A 66 -6.04 -7.78 18.07
CA ARG A 66 -5.89 -6.32 18.06
C ARG A 66 -6.77 -5.66 17.01
N THR A 67 -7.00 -4.37 17.18
CA THR A 67 -7.54 -3.51 16.10
C THR A 67 -6.54 -3.45 14.94
N LEU A 68 -6.98 -3.06 13.73
CA LEU A 68 -6.03 -2.89 12.61
C LEU A 68 -4.92 -1.87 12.91
N PRO A 69 -5.20 -0.68 13.50
CA PRO A 69 -4.15 0.26 13.88
C PRO A 69 -3.17 -0.31 14.89
N ASP A 70 -3.65 -1.00 15.94
CA ASP A 70 -2.76 -1.58 16.96
C ASP A 70 -1.90 -2.71 16.39
N SER A 71 -2.44 -3.48 15.45
CA SER A 71 -1.71 -4.53 14.73
C SER A 71 -0.58 -3.91 13.91
N LEU A 72 -0.87 -2.87 13.13
CA LEU A 72 0.13 -2.18 12.32
C LEU A 72 1.18 -1.44 13.18
N ALA A 73 0.76 -0.77 14.26
CA ALA A 73 1.67 -0.12 15.20
C ALA A 73 2.65 -1.11 15.84
N THR A 74 2.15 -2.30 16.21
CA THR A 74 2.98 -3.38 16.76
C THR A 74 3.94 -3.91 15.70
N ALA A 75 3.47 -4.11 14.46
CA ALA A 75 4.32 -4.56 13.35
C ALA A 75 5.43 -3.57 13.00
N ILE A 76 5.12 -2.27 12.96
CA ILE A 76 6.10 -1.18 12.78
C ILE A 76 7.13 -1.22 13.91
N THR A 77 6.68 -1.31 15.16
CA THR A 77 7.56 -1.36 16.33
C THR A 77 8.55 -2.53 16.24
N ARG A 78 8.08 -3.74 15.94
CA ARG A 78 8.93 -4.94 15.83
C ARG A 78 9.84 -4.94 14.61
N SER A 79 9.43 -4.27 13.53
CA SER A 79 10.26 -4.05 12.35
C SER A 79 11.42 -3.11 12.68
N ALA A 80 11.12 -1.94 13.27
CA ALA A 80 12.12 -0.97 13.72
C ALA A 80 13.13 -1.56 14.72
N GLN A 81 12.66 -2.37 15.68
CA GLN A 81 13.52 -3.02 16.67
C GLN A 81 14.61 -3.91 16.05
N ALA A 82 14.37 -4.50 14.87
CA ALA A 82 15.29 -5.42 14.23
C ALA A 82 16.58 -4.76 13.73
N HIS A 83 16.58 -3.45 13.52
CA HIS A 83 17.75 -2.72 12.98
C HIS A 83 18.16 -1.50 13.82
N ARG A 84 17.48 -1.21 14.94
CA ARG A 84 17.73 -0.05 15.82
C ARG A 84 19.16 0.12 16.33
N THR A 85 19.96 -0.95 16.38
CA THR A 85 21.36 -0.90 16.87
C THR A 85 22.36 -0.63 15.75
N SER A 86 21.92 -0.67 14.49
CA SER A 86 22.78 -0.64 13.30
C SER A 86 22.39 0.45 12.29
N CYS A 87 21.31 1.18 12.54
CA CYS A 87 20.70 2.17 11.65
C CYS A 87 20.21 3.37 12.47
N ASP A 88 20.19 4.56 11.85
CA ASP A 88 19.56 5.76 12.39
C ASP A 88 18.06 5.76 12.08
N LEU A 89 17.26 5.34 13.06
CA LEU A 89 15.79 5.30 12.92
C LEU A 89 15.13 6.69 12.97
N GLY A 90 15.89 7.73 13.33
CA GLY A 90 15.43 9.11 13.34
C GLY A 90 15.53 9.79 11.98
N ASN A 91 16.18 9.15 11.00
CA ASN A 91 16.27 9.69 9.65
C ASN A 91 14.89 9.63 8.96
N PRO A 92 14.30 10.77 8.55
CA PRO A 92 13.02 10.80 7.84
C PRO A 92 13.04 10.07 6.50
N ASP A 93 14.22 9.87 5.91
CA ASP A 93 14.39 9.13 4.66
C ASP A 93 14.65 7.62 4.89
N SER A 94 14.47 7.14 6.13
CA SER A 94 14.51 5.70 6.45
C SER A 94 13.54 4.91 5.57
N PRO A 95 13.85 3.63 5.26
CA PRO A 95 12.93 2.76 4.54
C PRO A 95 11.53 2.79 5.14
N SER A 96 10.53 2.94 4.29
CA SER A 96 9.13 2.97 4.68
C SER A 96 8.27 2.30 3.62
N ALA A 97 7.03 1.99 3.96
CA ALA A 97 6.06 1.44 3.04
C ALA A 97 4.68 2.08 3.21
N THR A 98 3.90 2.07 2.15
CA THR A 98 2.45 2.30 2.22
C THR A 98 1.76 1.00 2.63
N VAL A 99 0.52 1.09 3.11
CA VAL A 99 -0.17 -0.08 3.67
C VAL A 99 -1.66 0.00 3.33
N ALA A 100 -2.20 -1.06 2.73
CA ALA A 100 -3.64 -1.30 2.76
C ALA A 100 -3.91 -2.66 3.41
N VAL A 101 -4.76 -2.67 4.43
CA VAL A 101 -5.19 -3.88 5.15
C VAL A 101 -6.71 -3.96 5.10
N ALA A 102 -7.23 -5.17 4.92
CA ALA A 102 -8.65 -5.46 5.11
C ALA A 102 -8.84 -6.72 5.96
N ARG A 103 -9.88 -6.70 6.80
CA ARG A 103 -10.27 -7.82 7.65
C ARG A 103 -11.79 -7.96 7.70
N HIS A 104 -12.27 -9.19 7.62
CA HIS A 104 -13.67 -9.51 7.81
C HIS A 104 -14.05 -9.36 9.28
N THR A 105 -15.20 -8.74 9.50
CA THR A 105 -15.88 -8.63 10.79
C THR A 105 -17.32 -9.11 10.64
N ASP A 106 -18.07 -9.08 11.74
CA ASP A 106 -19.51 -9.36 11.69
C ASP A 106 -20.31 -8.28 10.94
N GLN A 107 -19.73 -7.08 10.76
CA GLN A 107 -20.38 -5.92 10.12
C GLN A 107 -20.01 -5.74 8.64
N GLY A 108 -19.14 -6.60 8.09
CA GLY A 108 -18.63 -6.49 6.73
C GLY A 108 -17.11 -6.62 6.69
N THR A 109 -16.45 -5.74 5.95
CA THR A 109 -14.98 -5.73 5.83
C THR A 109 -14.44 -4.41 6.36
N GLU A 110 -13.77 -4.44 7.52
CA GLU A 110 -13.03 -3.28 7.99
C GLU A 110 -11.74 -3.12 7.17
N TYR A 111 -11.32 -1.88 6.95
CA TYR A 111 -10.09 -1.56 6.24
C TYR A 111 -9.27 -0.50 6.97
N LEU A 112 -7.98 -0.51 6.69
CA LEU A 112 -7.00 0.50 7.08
C LEU A 112 -6.13 0.80 5.86
N VAL A 113 -6.01 2.08 5.51
CA VAL A 113 -5.19 2.58 4.40
C VAL A 113 -4.25 3.67 4.90
N LEU A 114 -2.96 3.52 4.61
CA LEU A 114 -1.90 4.44 4.98
C LEU A 114 -1.10 4.81 3.73
N ALA A 115 -1.05 6.12 3.42
CA ALA A 115 -0.58 6.64 2.13
C ALA A 115 -1.37 6.08 0.93
N ASP A 116 -0.78 6.09 -0.26
CA ASP A 116 -1.46 5.92 -1.55
C ASP A 116 -1.76 4.45 -1.94
N ALA A 117 -1.60 3.49 -1.02
CA ALA A 117 -2.19 2.17 -1.19
C ALA A 117 -3.73 2.26 -1.24
N VAL A 118 -4.37 1.26 -1.83
CA VAL A 118 -5.81 1.32 -2.10
C VAL A 118 -6.56 0.15 -1.49
N ALA A 119 -7.64 0.45 -0.78
CA ALA A 119 -8.67 -0.52 -0.45
C ALA A 119 -9.91 -0.28 -1.32
N LEU A 120 -10.39 -1.32 -1.99
CA LEU A 120 -11.47 -1.24 -2.95
C LEU A 120 -12.56 -2.25 -2.60
N ALA A 121 -13.82 -1.81 -2.57
CA ALA A 121 -14.98 -2.69 -2.60
C ALA A 121 -15.49 -2.78 -4.03
N PRO A 122 -15.40 -3.95 -4.68
CA PRO A 122 -16.05 -4.18 -5.96
C PRO A 122 -17.55 -3.90 -5.84
N GLY A 123 -18.14 -3.34 -6.88
CA GLY A 123 -19.57 -3.07 -6.90
C GLY A 123 -20.34 -4.37 -7.15
N ASP A 124 -21.24 -4.72 -6.23
CA ASP A 124 -22.31 -5.67 -6.51
C ASP A 124 -23.59 -4.87 -6.83
N ASP A 125 -24.44 -4.60 -5.83
CA ASP A 125 -25.67 -3.79 -5.97
C ASP A 125 -25.45 -2.27 -5.86
N THR A 126 -24.23 -1.86 -5.52
CA THR A 126 -23.84 -0.44 -5.38
C THR A 126 -22.59 -0.17 -6.20
N PRO A 127 -22.37 1.08 -6.67
CA PRO A 127 -21.14 1.44 -7.38
C PRO A 127 -19.89 1.07 -6.58
N ALA A 128 -18.86 0.59 -7.29
CA ALA A 128 -17.57 0.28 -6.69
C ALA A 128 -17.01 1.50 -5.93
N ARG A 129 -16.42 1.25 -4.76
CA ARG A 129 -15.85 2.29 -3.90
C ARG A 129 -14.38 2.00 -3.64
N ALA A 130 -13.52 2.98 -3.93
CA ALA A 130 -12.12 2.94 -3.55
C ALA A 130 -11.85 3.93 -2.41
N VAL A 131 -10.88 3.57 -1.57
CA VAL A 131 -10.37 4.39 -0.48
C VAL A 131 -8.86 4.43 -0.60
N THR A 132 -8.32 5.64 -0.65
CA THR A 132 -6.89 5.98 -0.63
C THR A 132 -6.67 7.09 0.40
N ASP A 133 -5.43 7.30 0.81
CA ASP A 133 -5.02 8.45 1.62
C ASP A 133 -4.30 9.48 0.74
N ASP A 134 -5.03 10.51 0.35
CA ASP A 134 -4.62 11.52 -0.62
C ASP A 134 -3.79 12.67 -0.01
N ARG A 135 -3.40 12.59 1.27
CA ARG A 135 -2.65 13.68 1.94
C ARG A 135 -1.36 14.07 1.22
N LEU A 136 -0.70 13.12 0.56
CA LEU A 136 0.50 13.39 -0.25
C LEU A 136 0.17 14.28 -1.46
N ASP A 137 -0.99 14.10 -2.10
CA ASP A 137 -1.44 14.89 -3.26
C ASP A 137 -1.81 16.33 -2.93
N HIS A 138 -2.05 16.61 -1.65
CA HIS A 138 -2.44 17.95 -1.17
C HIS A 138 -1.29 18.72 -0.53
N LEU A 139 -0.04 18.25 -0.65
CA LEU A 139 1.11 19.02 -0.20
C LEU A 139 1.26 20.34 -0.98
N PRO A 140 1.78 21.41 -0.34
CA PRO A 140 1.91 22.72 -0.97
C PRO A 140 2.89 22.69 -2.16
N GLY A 141 2.63 23.53 -3.17
CA GLY A 141 3.52 23.69 -4.33
C GLY A 141 3.19 22.81 -5.54
N GLY A 142 2.31 21.80 -5.38
CA GLY A 142 1.89 20.91 -6.46
C GLY A 142 2.99 19.94 -6.92
N ARG A 143 2.59 18.89 -7.64
CA ARG A 143 3.52 17.88 -8.16
C ARG A 143 4.37 18.46 -9.32
N PRO A 144 5.66 18.07 -9.44
CA PRO A 144 6.41 17.19 -8.54
C PRO A 144 6.88 17.91 -7.27
N TYR A 145 6.76 17.25 -6.11
CA TYR A 145 7.21 17.81 -4.84
C TYR A 145 8.73 17.81 -4.71
N SER A 146 9.29 18.83 -4.06
CA SER A 146 10.72 18.85 -3.74
C SER A 146 11.06 17.79 -2.69
N ARG A 147 12.29 17.26 -2.74
CA ARG A 147 12.77 16.28 -1.75
C ARG A 147 12.69 16.82 -0.32
N GLU A 148 13.04 18.09 -0.15
CA GLU A 148 13.01 18.79 1.13
C GLU A 148 11.59 18.87 1.70
N LEU A 149 10.59 19.15 0.84
CA LEU A 149 9.19 19.18 1.25
C LEU A 149 8.69 17.80 1.65
N VAL A 150 8.94 16.77 0.82
CA VAL A 150 8.56 15.39 1.12
C VAL A 150 9.19 14.94 2.44
N ARG A 151 10.47 15.23 2.65
CA ARG A 151 11.20 14.90 3.87
C ARG A 151 10.62 15.60 5.10
N ALA A 152 10.25 16.87 4.99
CA ALA A 152 9.67 17.65 6.09
C ALA A 152 8.24 17.24 6.44
N CYS A 153 7.48 16.76 5.45
CA CYS A 153 6.07 16.39 5.61
C CYS A 153 5.85 14.90 5.92
N ARG A 154 6.85 14.03 5.73
CA ARG A 154 6.73 12.58 6.02
C ARG A 154 6.61 12.35 7.52
N ASN A 155 5.60 11.59 7.92
CA ASN A 155 5.29 11.24 9.32
C ASN A 155 5.23 12.46 10.24
N ALA A 156 4.71 13.57 9.72
CA ALA A 156 4.56 14.84 10.42
C ALA A 156 3.09 15.28 10.47
N PRO A 157 2.64 15.93 11.56
CA PRO A 157 1.33 16.57 11.59
C PRO A 157 1.15 17.56 10.44
N GLY A 158 0.02 17.47 9.73
CA GLY A 158 -0.26 18.30 8.55
C GLY A 158 0.47 17.88 7.27
N GLY A 159 1.28 16.81 7.32
CA GLY A 159 1.86 16.16 6.15
C GLY A 159 1.15 14.84 5.82
N PHE A 160 1.93 13.85 5.41
CA PHE A 160 1.46 12.50 5.05
C PHE A 160 2.15 11.45 5.92
N TRP A 161 1.58 10.24 5.97
CA TRP A 161 2.04 9.18 6.88
C TRP A 161 2.31 7.89 6.15
N VAL A 162 3.42 7.24 6.49
CA VAL A 162 3.88 5.97 5.93
C VAL A 162 4.36 5.06 7.05
N ALA A 163 4.27 3.75 6.86
CA ALA A 163 4.80 2.78 7.79
C ALA A 163 6.34 2.78 7.69
N GLY A 164 7.01 3.48 8.60
CA GLY A 164 8.46 3.54 8.69
C GLY A 164 8.94 3.10 10.06
N THR A 165 9.53 4.01 10.82
CA THR A 165 10.08 3.74 12.15
C THR A 165 9.18 4.19 13.31
N ASP A 166 8.29 5.15 13.08
CA ASP A 166 7.35 5.66 14.09
C ASP A 166 6.01 4.88 14.06
N PRO A 167 5.68 4.09 15.10
CA PRO A 167 4.42 3.35 15.16
C PRO A 167 3.18 4.24 15.20
N LYS A 168 3.32 5.55 15.50
CA LYS A 168 2.20 6.50 15.47
C LYS A 168 1.55 6.61 14.09
N ALA A 169 2.30 6.33 13.02
CA ALA A 169 1.79 6.36 11.65
C ALA A 169 0.57 5.45 11.47
N ALA A 170 0.52 4.31 12.16
CA ALA A 170 -0.61 3.38 12.08
C ALA A 170 -1.94 4.02 12.52
N TYR A 171 -1.90 4.93 13.50
CA TYR A 171 -3.10 5.60 14.01
C TYR A 171 -3.52 6.81 13.16
N GLN A 172 -2.74 7.13 12.13
CA GLN A 172 -3.03 8.21 11.20
C GLN A 172 -3.67 7.68 9.91
N ALA A 173 -3.80 6.36 9.78
CA ALA A 173 -4.40 5.71 8.63
C ALA A 173 -5.88 6.03 8.47
N VAL A 174 -6.33 6.13 7.22
CA VAL A 174 -7.76 6.20 6.86
C VAL A 174 -8.39 4.84 7.14
N GLN A 175 -9.51 4.84 7.86
CA GLN A 175 -10.16 3.63 8.33
C GLN A 175 -11.66 3.66 8.04
N GLY A 176 -12.26 2.49 7.99
CA GLY A 176 -13.70 2.36 7.87
C GLY A 176 -14.12 0.93 7.59
N THR A 177 -15.35 0.79 7.12
CA THR A 177 -15.95 -0.51 6.80
C THR A 177 -16.59 -0.44 5.42
N PHE A 178 -16.32 -1.45 4.58
CA PHE A 178 -17.11 -1.74 3.40
C PHE A 178 -18.26 -2.69 3.77
N PRO A 179 -19.46 -2.49 3.21
CA PRO A 179 -20.50 -3.51 3.29
C PRO A 179 -20.04 -4.78 2.57
N GLY A 180 -20.44 -5.93 3.10
CA GLY A 180 -20.10 -7.22 2.51
C GLY A 180 -18.68 -7.70 2.81
N ARG A 181 -18.33 -8.85 2.21
CA ARG A 181 -17.09 -9.59 2.49
C ARG A 181 -16.14 -9.63 1.28
N ARG A 182 -16.47 -8.89 0.23
CA ARG A 182 -15.72 -8.83 -1.01
C ARG A 182 -14.92 -7.54 -1.05
N PHE A 183 -13.62 -7.65 -1.30
CA PHE A 183 -12.74 -6.50 -1.31
C PHE A 183 -11.50 -6.78 -2.17
N ALA A 184 -10.85 -5.72 -2.62
CA ALA A 184 -9.56 -5.75 -3.27
C ALA A 184 -8.58 -4.79 -2.59
N LEU A 185 -7.30 -5.10 -2.66
CA LEU A 185 -6.21 -4.26 -2.16
C LEU A 185 -5.19 -4.10 -3.28
N LEU A 186 -4.72 -2.87 -3.50
CA LEU A 186 -3.81 -2.53 -4.58
C LEU A 186 -2.69 -1.62 -4.08
N THR A 187 -1.49 -1.79 -4.62
CA THR A 187 -0.41 -0.79 -4.53
C THR A 187 -0.61 0.31 -5.57
N ASP A 188 0.15 1.40 -5.46
CA ASP A 188 -0.03 2.57 -6.32
C ASP A 188 0.27 2.21 -7.80
N GLY A 189 1.15 1.24 -8.04
CA GLY A 189 1.49 0.72 -9.35
C GLY A 189 0.31 0.19 -10.13
N CYS A 190 -0.68 -0.42 -9.45
CA CYS A 190 -1.95 -0.78 -10.09
C CYS A 190 -2.91 0.41 -10.20
N TRP A 191 -2.86 1.33 -9.23
CA TRP A 191 -3.76 2.47 -9.15
C TRP A 191 -3.47 3.58 -10.18
N ARG A 192 -2.30 3.55 -10.84
CA ARG A 192 -1.94 4.40 -11.99
C ARG A 192 -3.02 4.43 -13.09
N LEU A 193 -3.79 3.34 -13.23
CA LEU A 193 -4.95 3.29 -14.13
C LEU A 193 -5.92 4.44 -13.89
N VAL A 194 -6.17 4.78 -12.63
CA VAL A 194 -7.03 5.89 -12.22
C VAL A 194 -6.25 7.19 -12.25
N ASP A 195 -5.11 7.26 -11.56
CA ASP A 195 -4.41 8.53 -11.32
C ASP A 195 -3.76 9.13 -12.57
N TYR A 196 -3.21 8.29 -13.45
CA TYR A 196 -2.46 8.76 -14.63
C TYR A 196 -3.18 8.50 -15.95
N TYR A 197 -3.96 7.43 -16.03
CA TYR A 197 -4.61 7.02 -17.28
C TYR A 197 -6.10 7.36 -17.32
N GLY A 198 -6.66 7.94 -16.25
CA GLY A 198 -8.01 8.50 -16.22
C GLY A 198 -9.13 7.47 -16.29
N HIS A 199 -8.83 6.19 -16.03
CA HIS A 199 -9.85 5.15 -15.93
C HIS A 199 -10.68 5.36 -14.67
N SER A 200 -11.97 5.06 -14.75
CA SER A 200 -12.86 5.22 -13.61
C SER A 200 -12.69 4.08 -12.60
N VAL A 201 -12.95 4.36 -11.32
CA VAL A 201 -12.94 3.33 -10.26
C VAL A 201 -13.86 2.14 -10.59
N PRO A 202 -15.10 2.33 -11.09
CA PRO A 202 -15.94 1.20 -11.51
C PRO A 202 -15.31 0.38 -12.64
N ALA A 203 -14.69 1.01 -13.63
CA ALA A 203 -14.04 0.28 -14.73
C ALA A 203 -12.88 -0.59 -14.24
N VAL A 204 -12.06 -0.06 -13.32
CA VAL A 204 -10.95 -0.80 -12.70
C VAL A 204 -11.48 -1.96 -11.83
N ALA A 205 -12.50 -1.70 -11.01
CA ALA A 205 -13.12 -2.71 -10.16
C ALA A 205 -13.74 -3.85 -10.98
N ASP A 206 -14.54 -3.53 -12.00
CA ASP A 206 -15.18 -4.50 -12.88
C ASP A 206 -14.14 -5.31 -13.66
N PHE A 207 -13.07 -4.65 -14.13
CA PHE A 207 -12.00 -5.35 -14.84
C PHE A 207 -11.27 -6.33 -13.91
N LEU A 208 -10.87 -5.88 -12.73
CA LEU A 208 -10.21 -6.71 -11.72
C LEU A 208 -11.07 -7.92 -11.34
N ASP A 209 -12.36 -7.69 -11.13
CA ASP A 209 -13.33 -8.73 -10.85
C ASP A 209 -13.35 -9.81 -11.95
N ASN A 210 -13.64 -9.38 -13.17
CA ASN A 210 -13.90 -10.28 -14.29
C ASN A 210 -12.64 -10.96 -14.82
N ARG A 211 -11.48 -10.27 -14.76
CA ARG A 211 -10.24 -10.69 -15.44
C ARG A 211 -9.13 -11.07 -14.48
N GLY A 212 -9.21 -10.66 -13.22
CA GLY A 212 -8.25 -10.98 -12.17
C GLY A 212 -7.03 -10.05 -12.11
N PRO A 213 -6.23 -10.16 -11.03
CA PRO A 213 -5.09 -9.29 -10.77
C PRO A 213 -4.00 -9.32 -11.84
N GLU A 214 -3.67 -10.49 -12.41
CA GLU A 214 -2.64 -10.60 -13.46
C GLU A 214 -3.03 -9.80 -14.71
N ALA A 215 -4.31 -9.88 -15.10
CA ALA A 215 -4.82 -9.11 -16.23
C ALA A 215 -4.83 -7.61 -15.92
N LEU A 216 -5.11 -7.23 -14.66
CA LEU A 216 -5.08 -5.83 -14.23
C LEU A 216 -3.67 -5.24 -14.39
N ILE A 217 -2.64 -5.94 -13.91
CA ILE A 217 -1.25 -5.53 -14.09
C ILE A 217 -0.90 -5.46 -15.58
N ALA A 218 -1.31 -6.45 -16.38
CA ALA A 218 -1.08 -6.39 -17.83
C ALA A 218 -1.72 -5.17 -18.50
N TRP A 219 -2.88 -4.71 -18.01
CA TRP A 219 -3.52 -3.47 -18.46
C TRP A 219 -2.71 -2.23 -18.07
N VAL A 220 -2.25 -2.13 -16.81
CA VAL A 220 -1.33 -1.07 -16.37
C VAL A 220 -0.12 -0.99 -17.32
N ARG A 221 0.54 -2.13 -17.57
CA ARG A 221 1.71 -2.22 -18.45
C ARG A 221 1.41 -1.78 -19.88
N ALA A 222 0.20 -2.03 -20.36
CA ALA A 222 -0.23 -1.60 -21.68
C ALA A 222 -0.41 -0.07 -21.76
N GLU A 223 -1.00 0.55 -20.73
CA GLU A 223 -1.15 2.00 -20.65
C GLU A 223 0.20 2.71 -20.48
N GLU A 224 1.09 2.16 -19.64
CA GLU A 224 2.46 2.63 -19.46
C GLU A 224 3.21 2.67 -20.80
N ARG A 225 3.18 1.58 -21.58
CA ARG A 225 3.83 1.55 -22.91
C ARG A 225 3.19 2.49 -23.91
N ARG A 226 1.87 2.70 -23.83
CA ARG A 226 1.12 3.50 -24.81
C ARG A 226 1.27 4.99 -24.57
N ASN A 227 1.15 5.42 -23.31
CA ASN A 227 1.02 6.82 -22.93
C ASN A 227 2.24 7.33 -22.15
N GLY A 228 3.14 6.45 -21.72
CA GLY A 228 4.25 6.78 -20.84
C GLY A 228 3.81 7.05 -19.40
N VAL A 229 4.74 7.63 -18.63
CA VAL A 229 4.57 8.01 -17.23
C VAL A 229 5.14 9.41 -17.03
N PRO A 230 4.42 10.34 -16.39
CA PRO A 230 4.97 11.64 -16.03
C PRO A 230 6.05 11.52 -14.93
N GLY A 231 7.30 11.89 -15.24
CA GLY A 231 8.33 12.18 -14.24
C GLY A 231 8.85 11.01 -13.40
N GLY A 232 8.66 9.76 -13.83
CA GLY A 232 9.08 8.56 -13.12
C GLY A 232 9.53 7.42 -14.04
N LYS A 233 9.82 6.27 -13.45
CA LYS A 233 10.11 5.02 -14.16
C LYS A 233 8.90 4.55 -14.97
N LEU A 234 9.14 3.88 -16.10
CA LEU A 234 8.05 3.45 -16.99
C LEU A 234 7.15 2.43 -16.30
N HIS A 235 7.75 1.47 -15.60
CA HIS A 235 7.04 0.43 -14.86
C HIS A 235 7.32 0.57 -13.37
N ASP A 236 6.27 0.75 -12.56
CA ASP A 236 6.37 0.58 -11.12
C ASP A 236 6.16 -0.89 -10.70
N ASP A 237 6.59 -1.24 -9.50
CA ASP A 237 6.13 -2.48 -8.87
C ASP A 237 4.61 -2.41 -8.77
N ALA A 238 3.95 -3.52 -9.08
CA ALA A 238 2.49 -3.54 -9.15
C ALA A 238 1.97 -4.80 -8.46
N THR A 239 1.19 -4.61 -7.41
CA THR A 239 0.59 -5.70 -6.64
C THR A 239 -0.90 -5.46 -6.46
N ALA A 240 -1.69 -6.49 -6.77
CA ALA A 240 -3.12 -6.49 -6.57
C ALA A 240 -3.59 -7.81 -5.98
N LEU A 241 -4.55 -7.72 -5.07
CA LEU A 241 -5.24 -8.84 -4.45
C LEU A 241 -6.75 -8.60 -4.52
N LEU A 242 -7.50 -9.62 -4.90
CA LEU A 242 -8.96 -9.67 -4.84
C LEU A 242 -9.38 -10.82 -3.91
N ALA A 243 -10.09 -10.47 -2.84
CA ALA A 243 -10.61 -11.39 -1.85
C ALA A 243 -12.14 -11.52 -1.96
N GLU A 244 -12.58 -12.76 -2.00
CA GLU A 244 -13.98 -13.12 -2.18
C GLU A 244 -14.44 -14.02 -1.02
N PRO A 245 -15.74 -14.02 -0.69
CA PRO A 245 -16.29 -15.00 0.24
C PRO A 245 -15.86 -16.43 -0.15
N GLY A 246 -15.55 -17.26 0.85
CA GLY A 246 -15.37 -18.69 0.59
C GLY A 246 -16.72 -19.32 0.22
N PRO A 247 -16.71 -20.54 -0.37
CA PRO A 247 -17.93 -21.34 -0.45
C PRO A 247 -18.54 -21.59 0.94
#